data_AF-A0A7X7R0L3-F1
#
_entry.id   AF-A0A7X7R0L3-F1
#
_cell.length_a   1.000
_cell.length_b   1.000
_cell.length_c   1.000
_cell.angle_alpha   90.00
_cell.angle_beta   90.00
_cell.angle_gamma   90.00
#
_symmetry.space_group_name_H-M   'P 1'
#
loop_
_entity.id
_entity.type
_entity.pdbx_description
1 polymer ?
#
loop_
_entity_poly.entity_id
_entity_poly.type
_entity_poly.pdbx_seq_one_letter_code
_entity_poly.pdbx_strand_id
1 'polypeptide(L)'
;MLNRRHLRTKVLQSVYAFTQSGNTDLANGEKELLFSFEKIYDLFLYHLLSFTELRDQVNKSIEASRNKLLPTEADLNPNLKFVENPVLKLLAENPRINDIAKRRGINWDEERESLKKVIQQFKCSAKFTEYMDSSDTSFESHQDIVLKFYKKFFIESELIQHFFEEK
;
A
#
# COMPACT_ATOMS: atom_id res chain seq x y z
N MET A 1 1.40 8.79 -8.76
CA MET A 1 0.63 9.52 -9.81
C MET A 1 -0.10 8.50 -10.64
N LEU A 2 -1.41 8.70 -10.85
CA LEU A 2 -2.19 8.01 -11.87
C LEU A 2 -1.40 7.96 -13.19
N ASN A 3 -0.98 6.77 -13.62
CA ASN A 3 -0.23 6.63 -14.86
C ASN A 3 -1.14 7.08 -16.02
N ARG A 4 -0.64 7.95 -16.91
CA ARG A 4 -1.40 8.47 -18.06
C ARG A 4 -2.05 7.36 -18.89
N ARG A 5 -1.43 6.18 -18.90
CA ARG A 5 -2.00 4.97 -19.53
C ARG A 5 -3.33 4.55 -18.91
N HIS A 6 -3.44 4.50 -17.58
CA HIS A 6 -4.68 4.09 -16.90
C HIS A 6 -5.83 5.07 -17.16
N LEU A 7 -5.54 6.37 -17.15
CA LEU A 7 -6.55 7.39 -17.49
C LEU A 7 -7.05 7.21 -18.93
N ARG A 8 -6.14 7.00 -19.89
CA ARG A 8 -6.52 6.73 -21.29
C ARG A 8 -7.37 5.47 -21.43
N THR A 9 -6.98 4.39 -20.76
CA THR A 9 -7.75 3.14 -20.78
C THR A 9 -9.15 3.37 -20.19
N LYS A 10 -9.29 4.10 -19.09
CA LYS A 10 -10.61 4.41 -18.52
C LYS A 10 -11.45 5.31 -19.41
N VAL A 11 -10.87 6.36 -19.99
CA VAL A 11 -11.58 7.19 -20.98
C VAL A 11 -12.11 6.32 -22.13
N LEU A 12 -11.27 5.43 -22.69
CA LEU A 12 -11.69 4.53 -23.76
C LEU A 12 -12.82 3.59 -23.31
N GLN A 13 -12.71 2.99 -22.12
CA GLN A 13 -13.74 2.12 -21.55
C GLN A 13 -15.07 2.87 -21.34
N SER A 14 -15.04 4.08 -20.77
CA SER A 14 -16.23 4.89 -20.53
C SER A 14 -16.89 5.34 -21.82
N VAL A 15 -16.11 5.79 -22.82
CA VAL A 15 -16.65 6.15 -24.14
C VAL A 15 -17.26 4.93 -24.83
N TYR A 16 -16.57 3.80 -24.82
CA TYR A 16 -17.09 2.56 -25.39
C TYR A 16 -18.42 2.15 -24.74
N ALA A 17 -18.47 2.09 -23.40
CA ALA A 17 -19.68 1.76 -22.65
C ALA A 17 -20.84 2.73 -22.94
N PHE A 18 -20.56 4.04 -22.98
CA PHE A 18 -21.55 5.06 -23.33
C PHE A 18 -22.12 4.83 -24.73
N THR A 19 -21.26 4.66 -25.74
CA THR A 19 -21.69 4.42 -27.12
C THR A 19 -22.48 3.12 -27.30
N GLN A 20 -22.08 2.06 -26.60
CA GLN A 20 -22.74 0.75 -26.70
C GLN A 20 -24.07 0.70 -25.94
N SER A 21 -24.23 1.48 -24.88
CA SER A 21 -25.45 1.52 -24.07
C SER A 21 -26.65 2.14 -24.79
N GLY A 22 -26.45 2.79 -25.94
CA GLY A 22 -27.49 3.57 -26.63
C GLY A 22 -27.92 4.82 -25.86
N ASN A 23 -27.22 5.16 -24.77
CA ASN A 23 -27.50 6.33 -23.97
C ASN A 23 -27.14 7.61 -24.76
N THR A 24 -28.11 8.51 -24.90
CA THR A 24 -27.93 9.81 -25.56
C THR A 24 -27.69 10.94 -24.55
N ASP A 25 -27.80 10.67 -23.25
CA ASP A 25 -27.58 11.64 -22.19
C ASP A 25 -26.08 11.79 -21.90
N LEU A 26 -25.47 12.75 -22.60
CA LEU A 26 -24.07 13.10 -22.46
C LEU A 26 -23.69 13.53 -21.04
N ALA A 27 -24.59 14.20 -20.32
CA ALA A 27 -24.31 14.66 -18.97
C ALA A 27 -24.16 13.48 -18.01
N ASN A 28 -24.98 12.44 -18.17
CA ASN A 28 -24.82 11.20 -17.43
C ASN A 28 -23.50 10.49 -17.79
N GLY A 29 -23.14 10.44 -19.08
CA GLY A 29 -21.88 9.86 -19.53
C GLY A 29 -20.63 10.54 -18.94
N GLU A 30 -20.64 11.88 -18.88
CA GLU A 30 -19.56 12.66 -18.26
C GLU A 30 -19.46 12.38 -16.74
N LYS A 31 -20.61 12.31 -16.06
CA LYS A 31 -20.65 12.00 -14.62
C LYS A 31 -20.06 10.63 -14.31
N GLU A 32 -20.37 9.61 -15.10
CA GLU A 32 -19.81 8.25 -14.96
C GLU A 32 -18.29 8.24 -15.21
N LEU A 33 -17.80 8.99 -16.20
CA LEU A 33 -16.36 9.13 -16.45
C LEU A 33 -15.64 9.76 -15.25
N LEU A 34 -16.15 10.88 -14.74
CA LEU A 34 -15.58 11.57 -13.59
C LEU A 34 -15.59 10.68 -12.34
N PHE A 35 -16.69 9.96 -12.11
CA PHE A 35 -16.80 8.98 -11.04
C PHE A 35 -15.73 7.88 -11.16
N SER A 36 -15.45 7.39 -12.39
CA SER A 36 -14.39 6.40 -12.60
C SER A 36 -13.00 6.94 -12.22
N PHE A 37 -12.72 8.23 -12.45
CA PHE A 37 -11.45 8.83 -12.05
C PHE A 37 -11.32 8.95 -10.53
N GLU A 38 -12.41 9.31 -9.86
CA GLU A 38 -12.47 9.32 -8.40
C GLU A 38 -12.15 7.94 -7.83
N LYS A 39 -12.70 6.87 -8.41
CA LYS A 39 -12.41 5.49 -8.01
C LYS A 39 -10.95 5.12 -8.17
N ILE A 40 -10.32 5.42 -9.30
CA ILE A 40 -8.89 5.10 -9.45
C ILE A 40 -8.03 5.91 -8.47
N TYR A 41 -8.44 7.14 -8.15
CA TYR A 41 -7.75 7.92 -7.12
C TYR A 41 -7.86 7.27 -5.74
N ASP A 42 -9.01 6.72 -5.39
CA ASP A 42 -9.18 5.93 -4.16
C ASP A 42 -8.24 4.72 -4.14
N LEU A 43 -8.17 3.96 -5.24
CA LEU A 43 -7.23 2.83 -5.37
C LEU A 43 -5.77 3.28 -5.21
N PHE A 44 -5.41 4.45 -5.75
CA PHE A 44 -4.08 5.03 -5.56
C PHE A 44 -3.77 5.34 -4.10
N LEU A 45 -4.76 5.80 -3.32
CA LEU A 45 -4.59 6.01 -1.88
C LEU A 45 -4.36 4.68 -1.14
N TYR A 46 -5.09 3.62 -1.49
CA TYR A 46 -4.85 2.28 -0.92
C TYR A 46 -3.40 1.82 -1.12
N HIS A 47 -2.85 2.00 -2.32
CA HIS A 47 -1.44 1.72 -2.58
C HIS A 47 -0.50 2.51 -1.67
N LEU A 48 -0.76 3.81 -1.44
CA LEU A 48 0.08 4.63 -0.58
C LEU A 48 -0.01 4.22 0.89
N LEU A 49 -1.22 3.97 1.39
CA LEU A 49 -1.46 3.57 2.77
C LEU A 49 -0.89 2.18 3.08
N SER A 50 -0.69 1.33 2.08
CA SER A 50 -0.05 0.02 2.30
C SER A 50 1.36 0.13 2.90
N PHE A 51 2.09 1.22 2.61
CA PHE A 51 3.42 1.46 3.17
C PHE A 51 3.36 1.87 4.65
N THR A 52 2.34 2.64 5.02
CA THR A 52 2.04 2.96 6.41
C THR A 52 1.72 1.69 7.19
N GLU A 53 0.81 0.87 6.67
CA GLU A 53 0.47 -0.42 7.27
C GLU A 53 1.68 -1.35 7.37
N LEU A 54 2.53 -1.41 6.34
CA LEU A 54 3.78 -2.18 6.38
C LEU A 54 4.65 -1.78 7.57
N ARG A 55 4.90 -0.47 7.75
CA ARG A 55 5.70 0.05 8.87
C ARG A 55 5.04 -0.29 10.21
N ASP A 56 3.75 -0.02 10.32
CA ASP A 56 3.03 -0.13 11.59
C ASP A 56 2.87 -1.60 12.02
N GLN A 57 2.69 -2.54 11.08
CA GLN A 57 2.68 -3.98 11.39
C GLN A 57 4.04 -4.48 11.86
N VAL A 58 5.14 -3.99 11.27
CA VAL A 58 6.49 -4.33 11.76
C VAL A 58 6.71 -3.74 13.15
N ASN A 59 6.30 -2.49 13.39
CA ASN A 59 6.40 -1.88 14.72
C ASN A 59 5.58 -2.64 15.77
N LYS A 60 4.33 -2.99 15.48
CA LYS A 60 3.48 -3.82 16.35
C LYS A 60 4.11 -5.17 16.67
N SER A 61 4.79 -5.79 15.69
CA SER A 61 5.51 -7.05 15.91
C SER A 61 6.69 -6.89 16.88
N ILE A 62 7.38 -5.76 16.83
CA ILE A 62 8.50 -5.44 17.73
C ILE A 62 7.97 -5.17 19.15
N GLU A 63 6.92 -4.38 19.27
CA GLU A 63 6.27 -4.10 20.55
C GLU A 63 5.69 -5.37 21.21
N ALA A 64 5.06 -6.23 20.42
CA ALA A 64 4.56 -7.52 20.90
C ALA A 64 5.71 -8.40 21.40
N SER A 65 6.86 -8.41 20.72
CA SER A 65 8.06 -9.13 21.16
C SER A 65 8.62 -8.61 22.48
N ARG A 66 8.70 -7.29 22.65
CA ARG A 66 9.14 -6.65 23.91
C ARG A 66 8.26 -7.01 25.10
N ASN A 67 6.95 -7.14 24.87
CA ASN A 67 5.95 -7.37 25.91
C ASN A 67 5.65 -8.85 26.18
N LYS A 68 6.41 -9.80 25.63
CA LYS A 68 6.26 -11.23 25.93
C LYS A 68 6.53 -11.53 27.40
N LEU A 69 5.98 -12.64 27.91
CA LEU A 69 6.16 -13.08 29.30
C LEU A 69 7.64 -13.33 29.67
N LEU A 70 8.44 -13.80 28.72
CA LEU A 70 9.88 -14.04 28.88
C LEU A 70 10.60 -13.44 27.66
N PRO A 71 10.88 -12.12 27.66
CA PRO A 71 11.56 -11.47 26.56
C PRO A 71 13.06 -11.81 26.58
N THR A 72 13.63 -12.07 25.41
CA THR A 72 15.08 -12.23 25.25
C THR A 72 15.79 -10.87 25.23
N GLU A 73 17.12 -10.82 25.37
CA GLU A 73 17.87 -9.56 25.24
C GLU A 73 17.65 -8.88 23.87
N ALA A 74 17.49 -9.67 22.81
CA ALA A 74 17.16 -9.19 21.48
C ALA A 74 15.73 -8.65 21.37
N ASP A 75 14.78 -9.20 22.14
CA ASP A 75 13.42 -8.64 22.23
C ASP A 75 13.43 -7.30 22.97
N LEU A 76 14.25 -7.15 24.02
CA LEU A 76 14.40 -5.89 24.77
C LEU A 76 15.12 -4.80 23.95
N ASN A 77 16.12 -5.20 23.15
CA ASN A 77 16.90 -4.34 22.28
C ASN A 77 16.69 -4.69 20.79
N PRO A 78 15.47 -4.51 20.26
CA PRO A 78 15.14 -4.89 18.90
C PRO A 78 15.83 -3.98 17.90
N ASN A 79 16.16 -4.55 16.75
CA ASN A 79 16.65 -3.80 15.61
C ASN A 79 15.50 -2.96 15.00
N LEU A 80 15.62 -1.63 15.11
CA LEU A 80 14.62 -0.67 14.63
C LEU A 80 14.82 -0.23 13.17
N LYS A 81 15.86 -0.73 12.48
CA LYS A 81 16.27 -0.32 11.13
C LYS A 81 15.13 -0.25 10.11
N PHE A 82 14.17 -1.17 10.17
CA PHE A 82 13.04 -1.15 9.26
C PHE A 82 11.97 -0.14 9.65
N VAL A 83 11.65 0.00 10.93
CA VAL A 83 10.63 0.96 11.41
C VAL A 83 11.11 2.40 11.22
N GLU A 84 12.41 2.64 11.40
CA GLU A 84 13.07 3.92 11.19
C GLU A 84 13.46 4.18 9.73
N ASN A 85 13.03 3.32 8.79
CA ASN A 85 13.32 3.50 7.37
C ASN A 85 12.80 4.88 6.89
N PRO A 86 13.69 5.76 6.36
CA PRO A 86 13.33 7.12 6.00
C PRO A 86 12.27 7.19 4.87
N VAL A 87 12.24 6.21 3.97
CA VAL A 87 11.25 6.14 2.89
C VAL A 87 9.86 5.88 3.46
N LEU A 88 9.74 4.91 4.37
CA LEU A 88 8.47 4.59 5.03
C LEU A 88 8.00 5.74 5.91
N LYS A 89 8.94 6.41 6.62
CA LYS A 89 8.64 7.58 7.43
C LYS A 89 8.02 8.71 6.60
N LEU A 90 8.63 9.06 5.48
CA LEU A 90 8.13 10.10 4.57
C LEU A 90 6.74 9.80 4.01
N LEU A 91 6.44 8.52 3.75
CA LEU A 91 5.13 8.11 3.24
C LEU A 91 4.06 8.12 4.33
N ALA A 92 4.37 7.54 5.49
CA ALA A 92 3.44 7.38 6.59
C ALA A 92 3.12 8.70 7.31
N GLU A 93 4.09 9.61 7.40
CA GLU A 93 3.93 10.91 8.08
C GLU A 93 3.48 12.02 7.14
N ASN A 94 3.16 11.71 5.88
CA ASN A 94 2.73 12.72 4.92
C ASN A 94 1.32 13.25 5.30
N PRO A 95 1.18 14.51 5.76
CA PRO A 95 -0.09 15.02 6.26
C PRO A 95 -1.14 15.08 5.15
N ARG A 96 -0.72 15.40 3.91
CA ARG A 96 -1.63 15.50 2.78
C ARG A 96 -2.23 14.16 2.40
N ILE A 97 -1.46 13.08 2.44
CA ILE A 97 -1.97 11.73 2.15
C ILE A 97 -2.98 11.34 3.23
N ASN A 98 -2.62 11.52 4.50
CA ASN A 98 -3.46 11.16 5.64
C ASN A 98 -4.78 11.95 5.67
N ASP A 99 -4.74 13.25 5.42
CA ASP A 99 -5.93 14.11 5.38
C ASP A 99 -6.88 13.73 4.25
N ILE A 100 -6.34 13.37 3.08
CA ILE A 100 -7.15 12.96 1.93
C ILE A 100 -7.75 11.57 2.18
N ALA A 101 -6.95 10.62 2.66
CA ALA A 101 -7.41 9.28 3.02
C ALA A 101 -8.56 9.34 4.04
N LYS A 102 -8.40 10.14 5.10
CA LYS A 102 -9.43 10.34 6.12
C LYS A 102 -10.71 10.95 5.55
N ARG A 103 -10.61 12.00 4.73
CA ARG A 103 -11.79 12.64 4.11
C ARG A 103 -12.56 11.71 3.17
N ARG A 104 -11.85 10.81 2.49
CA ARG A 104 -12.45 9.82 1.59
C ARG A 104 -12.83 8.51 2.26
N GLY A 105 -12.53 8.34 3.55
CA GLY A 105 -12.79 7.10 4.29
C GLY A 105 -11.92 5.92 3.83
N ILE A 106 -10.78 6.18 3.18
CA ILE A 106 -9.91 5.14 2.63
C ILE A 106 -8.94 4.67 3.70
N ASN A 107 -9.02 3.38 4.05
CA ASN A 107 -8.14 2.69 4.99
C ASN A 107 -8.19 1.18 4.76
N TRP A 108 -7.22 0.45 5.31
CA TRP A 108 -7.13 -1.01 5.17
C TRP A 108 -7.93 -1.79 6.24
N ASP A 109 -8.83 -1.19 7.00
CA ASP A 109 -9.45 -1.86 8.15
C ASP A 109 -10.29 -3.09 7.74
N GLU A 110 -11.03 -3.01 6.63
CA GLU A 110 -11.82 -4.12 6.08
C GLU A 110 -10.93 -5.30 5.65
N GLU A 111 -9.81 -5.01 4.98
CA GLU A 111 -8.89 -6.00 4.41
C GLU A 111 -7.56 -6.12 5.18
N ARG A 112 -7.58 -5.77 6.46
CA ARG A 112 -6.37 -5.67 7.28
C ARG A 112 -5.66 -7.01 7.36
N GLU A 113 -6.41 -8.10 7.47
CA GLU A 113 -5.85 -9.46 7.55
C GLU A 113 -5.19 -9.90 6.24
N SER A 114 -5.75 -9.54 5.09
CA SER A 114 -5.16 -9.81 3.78
C SER A 114 -3.80 -9.13 3.64
N LEU A 115 -3.73 -7.82 3.95
CA LEU A 115 -2.48 -7.07 3.91
C LEU A 115 -1.45 -7.58 4.94
N LYS A 116 -1.91 -7.94 6.14
CA LYS A 116 -1.05 -8.49 7.20
C LYS A 116 -0.42 -9.82 6.80
N LYS A 117 -1.15 -10.70 6.10
CA LYS A 117 -0.60 -11.96 5.54
C LYS A 117 0.54 -11.68 4.56
N VAL A 118 0.36 -10.72 3.66
CA VAL A 118 1.39 -10.32 2.69
C VAL A 118 2.62 -9.74 3.38
N ILE A 119 2.42 -8.87 4.37
CA ILE A 119 3.52 -8.31 5.17
C ILE A 119 4.27 -9.42 5.91
N GLN A 120 3.55 -10.39 6.47
CA GLN A 120 4.17 -11.52 7.16
C GLN A 120 5.01 -12.39 6.22
N GLN A 121 4.53 -12.66 5.00
CA GLN A 121 5.31 -13.36 3.97
C GLN A 121 6.59 -12.59 3.61
N PHE A 122 6.49 -11.27 3.47
CA PHE A 122 7.65 -10.41 3.23
C PHE A 122 8.67 -10.47 4.36
N LYS A 123 8.23 -10.38 5.62
CA LYS A 123 9.11 -10.47 6.80
C LYS A 123 9.84 -11.82 6.89
N CYS A 124 9.19 -12.91 6.45
CA CYS A 124 9.81 -14.24 6.40
C CYS A 124 10.77 -14.43 5.21
N SER A 125 10.91 -13.44 4.33
CA SER A 125 11.77 -13.56 3.15
C SER A 125 13.24 -13.36 3.48
N ALA A 126 14.12 -14.10 2.80
CA ALA A 126 15.57 -13.96 2.95
C ALA A 126 16.05 -12.52 2.72
N LYS A 127 15.41 -11.78 1.80
CA LYS A 127 15.75 -10.37 1.52
C LYS A 127 15.45 -9.43 2.68
N PHE A 128 14.39 -9.69 3.44
CA PHE A 128 14.11 -8.91 4.64
C PHE A 128 15.18 -9.16 5.71
N THR A 129 15.53 -10.43 5.94
CA THR A 129 16.61 -10.81 6.87
C THR A 129 17.95 -10.19 6.47
N GLU A 130 18.36 -10.33 5.20
CA GLU A 130 19.58 -9.71 4.67
C GLU A 130 19.61 -8.19 4.88
N TYR A 131 18.48 -7.51 4.67
CA TYR A 131 18.38 -6.07 4.92
C TYR A 131 18.49 -5.73 6.40
N MET A 132 17.88 -6.50 7.29
CA MET A 132 17.95 -6.28 8.73
C MET A 132 19.35 -6.51 9.28
N ASP A 133 20.07 -7.50 8.75
CA ASP A 133 21.43 -7.86 9.19
C ASP A 133 22.52 -6.98 8.57
N SER A 134 22.22 -6.24 7.51
CA SER A 134 23.21 -5.37 6.87
C SER A 134 23.49 -4.11 7.71
N SER A 135 24.75 -3.65 7.70
CA SER A 135 25.15 -2.37 8.30
C SER A 135 24.87 -1.16 7.40
N ASP A 136 24.42 -1.39 6.17
CA ASP A 136 24.11 -0.34 5.20
C ASP A 136 22.82 0.40 5.59
N THR A 137 22.94 1.71 5.82
CA THR A 137 21.87 2.64 6.17
C THR A 137 21.66 3.73 5.11
N SER A 138 22.15 3.50 3.90
CA SER A 138 21.92 4.39 2.77
C SER A 138 20.44 4.47 2.42
N PHE A 139 20.01 5.65 1.94
CA PHE A 139 18.65 5.84 1.47
C PHE A 139 18.28 4.87 0.33
N GLU A 140 19.25 4.51 -0.50
CA GLU A 140 19.10 3.57 -1.61
C GLU A 140 18.77 2.17 -1.11
N SER A 141 19.50 1.65 -0.11
CA SER A 141 19.21 0.37 0.54
C SER A 141 17.82 0.36 1.18
N HIS A 142 17.45 1.47 1.85
CA HIS A 142 16.12 1.67 2.43
C HIS A 142 15.02 1.69 1.36
N GLN A 143 15.27 2.30 0.21
CA GLN A 143 14.34 2.35 -0.92
C GLN A 143 14.18 0.98 -1.57
N ASP A 144 15.27 0.26 -1.76
CA ASP A 144 15.28 -1.04 -2.44
C ASP A 144 14.45 -2.08 -1.70
N ILE A 145 14.56 -2.15 -0.38
CA ILE A 145 13.76 -3.09 0.41
C ILE A 145 12.26 -2.77 0.33
N VAL A 146 11.88 -1.48 0.31
CA VAL A 146 10.50 -1.03 0.17
C VAL A 146 9.96 -1.33 -1.23
N LEU A 147 10.77 -1.10 -2.27
CA LEU A 147 10.43 -1.45 -3.65
C LEU A 147 10.31 -2.98 -3.82
N LYS A 148 11.14 -3.75 -3.12
CA LYS A 148 11.08 -5.21 -3.14
C LYS A 148 9.78 -5.70 -2.53
N PHE A 149 9.38 -5.18 -1.37
CA PHE A 149 8.06 -5.44 -0.80
C PHE A 149 6.96 -5.14 -1.82
N TYR A 150 6.94 -3.92 -2.36
CA TYR A 150 5.87 -3.48 -3.24
C TYR A 150 5.76 -4.35 -4.51
N LYS A 151 6.87 -4.58 -5.21
CA LYS A 151 6.86 -5.30 -6.49
C LYS A 151 6.62 -6.80 -6.32
N LYS A 152 7.21 -7.44 -5.31
CA LYS A 152 7.26 -8.91 -5.20
C LYS A 152 6.28 -9.51 -4.20
N PHE A 153 5.79 -8.73 -3.26
CA PHE A 153 4.86 -9.22 -2.25
C PHE A 153 3.50 -8.55 -2.39
N PHE A 154 3.47 -7.23 -2.55
CA PHE A 154 2.20 -6.51 -2.64
C PHE A 154 1.52 -6.70 -4.01
N ILE A 155 2.19 -6.36 -5.11
CA ILE A 155 1.60 -6.42 -6.46
C ILE A 155 1.36 -7.85 -6.96
N GLU A 156 2.26 -8.78 -6.61
CA GLU A 156 2.17 -10.18 -7.02
C GLU A 156 1.23 -11.01 -6.10
N SER A 157 0.65 -10.41 -5.05
CA SER A 157 -0.29 -11.12 -4.16
C SER A 157 -1.68 -11.23 -4.77
N GLU A 158 -2.16 -12.48 -4.90
CA GLU A 158 -3.54 -12.78 -5.33
C GLU A 158 -4.59 -12.16 -4.39
N LEU A 159 -4.34 -12.15 -3.08
CA LEU A 159 -5.26 -11.55 -2.09
C LEU A 159 -5.43 -10.05 -2.33
N ILE A 160 -4.33 -9.36 -2.61
CA ILE A 160 -4.34 -7.92 -2.87
C ILE A 160 -4.95 -7.63 -4.24
N GLN A 161 -4.64 -8.43 -5.25
CA GLN A 161 -5.24 -8.28 -6.58
C GLN A 161 -6.76 -8.44 -6.51
N HIS A 162 -7.25 -9.48 -5.84
CA HIS A 162 -8.67 -9.71 -5.64
C HIS A 162 -9.36 -8.52 -4.96
N PHE A 163 -8.77 -7.98 -3.88
CA PHE A 163 -9.28 -6.77 -3.25
C PHE A 163 -9.39 -5.58 -4.21
N PHE A 164 -8.38 -5.36 -5.06
CA PHE A 164 -8.41 -4.27 -6.04
C PHE A 164 -9.39 -4.51 -7.20
N GLU A 165 -9.74 -5.77 -7.49
CA GLU A 165 -10.74 -6.12 -8.52
C GLU A 165 -12.17 -5.93 -8.03
N GLU A 166 -12.43 -6.09 -6.73
CA GLU A 166 -13.76 -5.91 -6.13
C GLU A 166 -14.15 -4.45 -5.85
N LYS A 167 -13.17 -3.53 -5.75
CA LYS A 167 -13.37 -2.09 -5.44
C LYS A 167 -13.58 -1.22 -6.67
#